data_AF-A0A970LZS2-F1
#
_entry.id   AF-A0A970LZS2-F1
#
_cell.length_a   1.000
_cell.length_b   1.000
_cell.length_c   1.000
_cell.angle_alpha   90.00
_cell.angle_beta   90.00
_cell.angle_gamma   90.00
#
_symmetry.space_group_name_H-M   'P 1'
#
loop_
_entity.id
_entity.type
_entity.pdbx_description
1 polymer ?
#
loop_
_entity_poly.entity_id
_entity_poly.type
_entity_poly.pdbx_seq_one_letter_code
_entity_poly.pdbx_strand_id
1 'polypeptide(L)'
;MQEFFLNFTKIVENNAKVYWSIIIGIVSCLMLFVAEAFHVQNLISALNSTDQQVLRAAIEPITQRYTWARGVLILLCIIWANIEYRKTKQALGL
;
A
#
# COMPACT_ATOMS: atom_id res chain seq x y z
N MET A 1 -3.55 14.45 -24.29
CA MET A 1 -2.88 13.18 -23.89
C MET A 1 -1.36 13.26 -24.06
N GLN A 2 -0.82 13.66 -25.22
CA GLN A 2 0.65 13.77 -25.41
C GLN A 2 1.34 14.73 -24.42
N GLU A 3 0.81 15.93 -24.21
CA GLU A 3 1.39 16.89 -23.25
C GLU A 3 1.40 16.37 -21.81
N PHE A 4 0.39 15.58 -21.42
CA PHE A 4 0.35 14.96 -20.11
C PHE A 4 1.49 13.95 -19.94
N PHE A 5 1.70 13.06 -20.93
CA PHE A 5 2.80 12.10 -20.88
C PHE A 5 4.17 12.79 -20.91
N LEU A 6 4.36 13.81 -21.76
CA LEU A 6 5.60 14.59 -21.82
C LEU A 6 5.91 15.28 -20.48
N ASN A 7 4.91 15.94 -19.88
CA ASN A 7 5.09 16.59 -18.58
C ASN A 7 5.27 15.58 -17.45
N PHE A 8 4.57 14.44 -17.49
CA PHE A 8 4.73 13.37 -16.51
C PHE A 8 6.13 12.77 -16.53
N THR A 9 6.64 12.41 -17.72
CA THR A 9 8.01 11.90 -17.88
C THR A 9 9.02 12.90 -17.36
N LYS A 10 8.88 14.18 -17.73
CA LYS A 10 9.81 15.25 -17.30
C LYS A 10 9.79 15.48 -15.78
N ILE A 11 8.62 15.41 -15.15
CA ILE A 11 8.47 15.51 -13.69
C ILE A 11 9.09 14.30 -12.99
N VAL A 12 8.88 13.10 -13.52
CA VAL A 12 9.38 11.86 -12.94
C VAL A 12 10.89 11.75 -13.07
N GLU A 13 11.46 12.16 -14.21
CA GLU A 13 12.90 12.26 -14.42
C GLU A 13 13.55 13.25 -13.44
N ASN A 14 12.89 14.38 -13.18
CA ASN A 14 13.43 15.40 -12.29
C ASN A 14 13.13 15.16 -10.80
N ASN A 15 12.20 14.26 -10.48
CA ASN A 15 11.85 13.93 -9.10
C ASN A 15 11.59 12.42 -8.90
N ALA A 16 12.69 11.71 -8.65
CA ALA A 16 12.67 10.29 -8.30
C ALA A 16 11.82 9.95 -7.06
N LYS A 17 11.45 10.92 -6.21
CA LYS A 17 10.61 10.69 -5.03
C LYS A 17 9.20 10.24 -5.41
N VAL A 18 8.71 10.62 -6.59
CA VAL A 18 7.42 10.13 -7.11
C VAL A 18 7.48 8.61 -7.29
N TYR A 19 8.56 8.08 -7.87
CA TYR A 19 8.81 6.64 -8.00
C TYR A 19 8.95 5.94 -6.65
N TRP A 20 9.66 6.57 -5.72
CA TRP A 20 9.83 6.03 -4.36
C TRP A 20 8.50 5.85 -3.64
N SER A 21 7.51 6.72 -3.84
CA SER A 21 6.18 6.56 -3.23
C SER A 21 5.48 5.26 -3.67
N ILE A 22 5.66 4.88 -4.95
CA ILE A 22 5.11 3.65 -5.52
C ILE A 22 5.85 2.43 -4.95
N ILE A 23 7.18 2.47 -4.94
CA ILE A 23 8.02 1.38 -4.41
C ILE A 23 7.71 1.16 -2.92
N ILE A 24 7.67 2.23 -2.12
CA ILE A 24 7.32 2.17 -0.70
C ILE A 24 5.91 1.57 -0.54
N GLY A 25 4.94 2.00 -1.33
CA GLY A 25 3.58 1.47 -1.27
C GLY A 25 3.51 -0.03 -1.54
N ILE A 26 4.22 -0.52 -2.55
CA ILE A 26 4.28 -1.95 -2.88
C ILE A 26 4.97 -2.73 -1.76
N VAL A 27 6.17 -2.30 -1.35
CA VAL A 27 6.96 -3.01 -0.31
C VAL A 27 6.20 -3.08 1.00
N SER A 28 5.57 -1.99 1.43
CA SER A 28 4.80 -1.96 2.67
C SER A 28 3.51 -2.77 2.58
N CYS A 29 2.82 -2.80 1.44
CA CYS A 29 1.69 -3.73 1.23
C CYS A 29 2.13 -5.20 1.33
N LEU A 30 3.30 -5.55 0.77
CA LEU A 30 3.87 -6.89 0.89
C LEU A 30 4.24 -7.23 2.34
N MET A 31 4.85 -6.29 3.08
CA MET A 31 5.12 -6.48 4.50
C MET A 31 3.84 -6.70 5.32
N LEU A 32 2.78 -5.95 5.04
CA LEU A 32 1.47 -6.17 5.67
C LEU A 32 0.87 -7.54 5.34
N PHE A 33 1.19 -8.12 4.18
CA PHE A 33 0.80 -9.48 3.83
C PHE A 33 1.55 -10.54 4.61
N VAL A 34 2.86 -10.39 4.73
CA VAL A 34 3.67 -11.27 5.57
C VAL A 34 3.23 -11.19 7.03
N ALA A 35 2.99 -9.98 7.56
CA ALA A 35 2.53 -9.78 8.93
C ALA A 35 1.16 -10.42 9.19
N GLU A 36 0.21 -10.31 8.24
CA GLU A 36 -1.09 -10.99 8.32
C GLU A 36 -0.90 -12.51 8.43
N ALA A 37 -0.04 -13.10 7.59
CA ALA A 37 0.21 -14.55 7.59
C ALA A 37 0.77 -15.04 8.93
N PHE A 38 1.71 -14.30 9.54
CA PHE A 38 2.23 -14.63 10.87
C PHE A 38 1.15 -14.51 11.95
N HIS A 39 0.33 -13.45 11.90
CA HIS A 39 -0.73 -13.25 12.89
C HIS A 39 -1.76 -14.37 12.83
N VAL A 40 -2.20 -14.75 11.63
CA VAL A 40 -3.12 -15.87 11.41
C VAL A 40 -2.53 -17.17 11.92
N GLN A 41 -1.27 -17.49 11.61
CA GLN A 41 -0.62 -18.71 12.10
C GLN A 41 -0.52 -18.77 13.63
N ASN A 42 -0.20 -17.64 14.27
CA ASN A 42 -0.12 -17.57 15.72
C ASN A 42 -1.51 -17.73 16.36
N LEU A 43 -2.55 -17.18 15.74
CA LEU A 43 -3.92 -17.31 16.20
C LEU A 43 -4.43 -18.75 16.10
N ILE A 44 -4.13 -19.44 15.00
CA ILE A 44 -4.47 -20.85 14.79
C ILE A 44 -3.78 -21.72 15.86
N SER A 45 -2.49 -21.47 16.10
CA SER A 45 -1.72 -22.17 17.13
C SER A 45 -2.28 -21.92 18.54
N ALA A 46 -2.75 -20.70 18.82
CA ALA A 46 -3.31 -20.33 20.11
C ALA A 46 -4.73 -20.90 20.36
N LEU A 47 -5.57 -20.98 19.33
CA LEU A 47 -6.93 -21.51 19.45
C LEU A 47 -6.94 -23.04 19.66
N ASN A 48 -5.89 -23.75 19.21
CA ASN A 48 -5.73 -25.20 19.32
C ASN A 48 -7.02 -25.99 19.01
N SER A 49 -7.80 -25.50 18.04
CA SER A 49 -9.11 -26.02 17.67
C SER A 49 -9.07 -26.51 16.23
N THR A 50 -9.62 -27.70 15.98
CA THR A 50 -9.75 -28.29 14.65
C THR A 50 -11.03 -27.83 13.94
N ASP A 51 -11.90 -27.10 14.62
CA ASP A 51 -13.16 -26.62 14.05
C ASP A 51 -12.91 -25.45 13.08
N GLN A 52 -13.08 -25.74 11.79
CA GLN A 52 -12.87 -24.79 10.70
C GLN A 52 -13.83 -23.59 10.77
N GLN A 53 -15.03 -23.73 11.34
CA GLN A 53 -15.97 -22.62 11.48
C GLN A 53 -15.49 -21.62 12.54
N VAL A 54 -15.01 -22.14 13.69
CA VAL A 54 -14.45 -21.32 14.77
C VAL A 54 -13.17 -20.62 14.32
N LEU A 55 -12.30 -21.34 13.59
CA LEU A 55 -11.07 -20.77 13.05
C LEU A 55 -11.35 -19.64 12.07
N ARG A 56 -12.30 -19.83 11.15
CA ARG A 56 -12.70 -18.79 10.17
C ARG A 56 -13.28 -17.56 10.87
N ALA A 57 -14.20 -17.75 11.81
CA ALA A 57 -14.80 -16.64 12.56
C ALA A 57 -13.75 -15.82 13.34
N ALA A 58 -12.66 -16.45 13.77
CA ALA A 58 -11.57 -15.78 14.47
C ALA A 58 -10.58 -15.08 13.52
N ILE A 59 -10.36 -15.62 12.31
CA ILE A 59 -9.43 -15.07 11.30
C ILE A 59 -10.06 -13.92 10.50
N GLU A 60 -11.34 -14.01 10.17
CA GLU A 60 -12.08 -13.03 9.36
C GLU A 60 -11.92 -11.57 9.84
N PRO A 61 -12.07 -11.23 11.14
CA PRO A 61 -11.86 -9.86 11.60
C PRO A 61 -10.41 -9.38 11.45
N ILE A 62 -9.43 -10.29 11.51
CA ILE A 62 -8.02 -9.97 11.36
C ILE A 62 -7.75 -9.64 9.89
N THR A 63 -8.15 -10.54 8.98
CA THR A 63 -7.99 -10.33 7.54
C THR A 63 -8.69 -9.06 7.07
N GLN A 64 -9.87 -8.74 7.60
CA GLN A 64 -10.57 -7.50 7.29
C GLN A 64 -9.75 -6.27 7.72
N ARG A 65 -9.16 -6.26 8.92
CA ARG A 65 -8.30 -5.15 9.39
C ARG A 65 -7.07 -4.97 8.50
N TYR A 66 -6.39 -6.05 8.10
CA TYR A 66 -5.23 -5.96 7.21
C TYR A 66 -5.62 -5.48 5.80
N THR A 67 -6.78 -5.88 5.30
CA THR A 67 -7.32 -5.41 4.02
C THR A 67 -7.56 -3.90 4.04
N TRP A 68 -8.20 -3.38 5.10
CA TRP A 68 -8.38 -1.95 5.30
C TRP A 68 -7.05 -1.22 5.47
N ALA A 69 -6.10 -1.79 6.24
CA ALA A 69 -4.78 -1.21 6.42
C ALA A 69 -4.03 -1.03 5.09
N ARG A 70 -4.06 -2.04 4.20
CA ARG A 70 -3.49 -1.93 2.86
C ARG A 70 -4.20 -0.87 2.02
N GLY A 71 -5.54 -0.83 2.06
CA GLY A 71 -6.31 0.19 1.35
C GLY A 71 -5.95 1.61 1.76
N VAL A 72 -5.86 1.87 3.08
CA VAL A 72 -5.44 3.16 3.62
C VAL A 72 -4.00 3.49 3.21
N LEU A 73 -3.10 2.51 3.26
CA LEU A 73 -1.70 2.71 2.88
C LEU A 73 -1.57 3.09 1.41
N ILE A 74 -2.26 2.38 0.52
CA ILE A 74 -2.30 2.71 -0.92
C ILE A 74 -2.82 4.13 -1.12
N LEU A 75 -3.89 4.51 -0.43
CA LEU A 75 -4.47 5.84 -0.52
C LEU A 75 -3.48 6.93 -0.07
N LEU A 76 -2.74 6.70 1.01
CA LEU A 76 -1.68 7.60 1.47
C LEU A 76 -0.54 7.73 0.44
N CYS A 77 -0.09 6.62 -0.14
CA CYS A 77 0.92 6.63 -1.19
C CYS A 77 0.46 7.40 -2.43
N ILE A 78 -0.80 7.26 -2.85
CA ILE A 78 -1.38 8.01 -3.96
C ILE A 78 -1.41 9.51 -3.64
N ILE A 79 -1.86 9.89 -2.44
CA ILE A 79 -1.88 11.30 -2.02
C ILE A 79 -0.46 11.87 -2.03
N TRP A 80 0.51 11.14 -1.48
CA TRP A 80 1.91 11.55 -1.48
C TRP A 80 2.44 11.74 -2.90
N ALA A 81 2.22 10.76 -3.79
CA ALA A 81 2.64 10.84 -5.19
C ALA A 81 2.08 12.09 -5.87
N ASN A 82 0.80 12.40 -5.63
CA ASN A 82 0.14 13.58 -6.18
C ASN A 82 0.71 14.89 -5.63
N ILE A 83 1.02 14.95 -4.32
CA ILE A 83 1.64 16.13 -3.71
C ILE A 83 3.02 16.37 -4.32
N GLU A 84 3.84 15.32 -4.41
CA GLU A 84 5.19 15.42 -4.95
C GLU A 84 5.18 15.77 -6.45
N TYR A 85 4.24 15.22 -7.21
CA TYR A 85 3.98 15.57 -8.60
C TYR A 85 3.62 17.05 -8.74
N ARG A 86 2.66 17.56 -7.96
CA ARG A 86 2.22 18.97 -8.01
C ARG A 86 3.33 19.93 -7.60
N LYS A 87 4.10 19.61 -6.56
CA LYS A 87 5.26 20.42 -6.13
C LYS A 87 6.30 20.52 -7.24
N THR A 88 6.61 19.41 -7.90
CA THR A 88 7.59 19.38 -9.00
C THR A 88 7.08 20.11 -10.23
N LYS A 89 5.78 19.96 -10.55
CA LYS A 89 5.12 20.69 -11.62
C LYS A 89 5.24 22.21 -11.43
N GLN A 90 4.93 22.70 -10.23
CA GLN A 90 5.06 24.12 -9.88
C GLN A 90 6.53 24.60 -9.96
N ALA A 91 7.49 23.80 -9.47
CA ALA A 91 8.91 24.14 -9.52
C ALA A 91 9.45 24.22 -10.97
N LEU A 92 8.89 23.43 -11.88
CA LEU A 92 9.24 23.41 -13.30
C LEU A 92 8.49 24.46 -14.15
N GLY A 93 7.54 25.20 -13.56
CA GLY A 93 6.73 26.19 -14.28
C GLY A 93 5.79 25.59 -15.33
N LEU A 94 5.39 24.32 -15.16
CA LEU A 94 4.50 23.55 -16.05
C LEU A 94 3.05 23.53 -15.57
#